data_AF-A0A918VM38-F1
#
_entry.id   AF-A0A918VM38-F1
#
_cell.length_a   1.000
_cell.length_b   1.000
_cell.length_c   1.000
_cell.angle_alpha   90.00
_cell.angle_beta   90.00
_cell.angle_gamma   90.00
#
_symmetry.space_group_name_H-M   'P 1'
#
loop_
_entity.id
_entity.type
_entity.pdbx_description
1 polymer ?
#
loop_
_entity_poly.entity_id
_entity_poly.type
_entity_poly.pdbx_seq_one_letter_code
_entity_poly.pdbx_strand_id
1 'polypeptide(L)'
;MANTVIKVEHLSKYYRLGLIGAGTLREDVSRMMSRLRGKTDPLDPIHGHMTGRDQGEIWALNDVNFEVSQGEILGIIGKNGAGKSTLLKVLSRITAPTSGRIKMKGRVGSLLEVGTGFHEELTGRENVYLNGAILGMTRQEVSSKLDEIIEFAEMAQFIDTPVKRYSSGMRVRLAFSVAAHLEPEILIIDEVLAVGDIEFQNKCIGKMESVAGHGRTVLFVSHNMNIVQNLCTRGIIIDHGSVGFDGGIQEATNLYMTNHGEALDISKEKFRGVIQNKIRFTHLTVNGHDLAARVGVNPSQPITISLSGINQALIKDAEIFIALFCDGYRLATMFDQETTTPLIEGEFTSTFVIPPNLLQPGQYALKIGAQSPRLKEWMISDFIGGFEVSAQWDALVQERKVGSINITNSAGKRTQ
;
A
#
# COMPACT_ATOMS: atom_id res chain seq x y z
N MET A 1 8.79 -4.71 29.27
CA MET A 1 9.60 -4.00 28.26
C MET A 1 9.32 -4.67 26.93
N ALA A 2 8.88 -3.95 25.91
CA ALA A 2 8.58 -4.53 24.61
C ALA A 2 9.82 -5.27 24.08
N ASN A 3 9.66 -6.50 23.60
CA ASN A 3 10.78 -7.31 23.11
C ASN A 3 11.12 -6.87 21.69
N THR A 4 11.88 -5.79 21.54
CA THR A 4 12.33 -5.28 20.24
C THR A 4 13.17 -6.35 19.53
N VAL A 5 12.73 -6.73 18.33
CA VAL A 5 13.39 -7.71 17.45
C VAL A 5 14.10 -7.06 16.27
N ILE A 6 13.63 -5.88 15.82
CA ILE A 6 14.29 -5.08 14.78
C ILE A 6 14.46 -3.67 15.34
N LYS A 7 15.69 -3.15 15.27
CA LYS A 7 16.00 -1.77 15.62
C LYS A 7 16.87 -1.16 14.53
N VAL A 8 16.33 -0.14 13.88
CA VAL A 8 16.98 0.63 12.82
C VAL A 8 17.36 1.99 13.37
N GLU A 9 18.66 2.33 13.32
CA GLU A 9 19.21 3.55 13.90
C GLU A 9 20.04 4.29 12.85
N HIS A 10 19.63 5.52 12.53
CA HIS A 10 20.27 6.46 11.59
C HIS A 10 20.58 5.87 10.22
N LEU A 11 19.70 5.00 9.72
CA LEU A 11 19.96 4.24 8.51
C LEU A 11 19.90 5.13 7.27
N SER A 12 21.00 5.19 6.52
CA SER A 12 21.04 5.90 5.23
C SER A 12 21.65 5.04 4.13
N LYS A 13 21.15 5.21 2.91
CA LYS A 13 21.63 4.52 1.72
C LYS A 13 21.69 5.47 0.55
N TYR A 14 22.88 5.56 -0.01
CA TYR A 14 23.20 6.40 -1.14
C TYR A 14 23.56 5.55 -2.36
N TYR A 15 23.10 5.97 -3.53
CA TYR A 15 23.40 5.37 -4.83
C TYR A 15 23.99 6.41 -5.77
N ARG A 16 24.93 5.97 -6.62
CA ARG A 16 25.35 6.75 -7.76
C ARG A 16 24.67 6.25 -9.04
N LEU A 17 23.84 7.07 -9.66
CA LEU A 17 23.18 6.74 -10.92
C LEU A 17 24.16 6.81 -12.10
N GLY A 18 24.00 5.88 -13.06
CA GLY A 18 24.78 5.88 -14.32
C GLY A 18 26.14 5.20 -14.25
N LEU A 19 26.59 4.73 -13.08
CA LEU A 19 27.85 4.01 -12.93
C LEU A 19 27.58 2.56 -12.53
N ILE A 20 27.49 1.68 -13.52
CA ILE A 20 27.61 0.23 -13.27
C ILE A 20 29.10 -0.05 -13.06
N GLY A 21 29.47 -0.41 -11.83
CA GLY A 21 30.80 -0.98 -11.55
C GLY A 21 31.88 -0.04 -11.02
N ALA A 22 31.62 1.22 -10.65
CA ALA A 22 32.62 2.06 -10.01
C ALA A 22 32.83 1.67 -8.53
N GLY A 23 33.64 0.66 -8.29
CA GLY A 23 33.91 0.16 -6.94
C GLY A 23 35.36 -0.23 -6.66
N THR A 24 36.22 -0.30 -7.68
CA THR A 24 37.62 -0.71 -7.49
C THR A 24 38.58 0.47 -7.62
N LEU A 25 39.61 0.51 -6.77
CA LEU A 25 40.68 1.53 -6.79
C LEU A 25 41.31 1.70 -8.19
N ARG A 26 41.35 0.62 -8.97
CA ARG A 26 41.87 0.61 -10.34
C ARG A 26 41.01 1.45 -11.29
N GLU A 27 39.70 1.43 -11.12
CA GLU A 27 38.75 2.19 -11.94
C GLU A 27 38.83 3.69 -11.60
N ASP A 28 38.94 4.05 -10.31
CA ASP A 28 39.12 5.45 -9.89
C ASP A 28 40.45 6.04 -10.41
N VAL A 29 41.54 5.26 -10.39
CA VAL A 29 42.83 5.68 -10.96
C VAL A 29 42.75 5.82 -12.49
N SER A 30 42.05 4.91 -13.16
CA SER A 30 41.82 4.98 -14.62
C SER A 30 41.02 6.22 -15.01
N ARG A 31 40.00 6.59 -14.22
CA ARG A 31 39.23 7.83 -14.41
C ARG A 31 40.09 9.08 -14.20
N MET A 32 40.89 9.11 -13.14
CA MET A 32 41.81 10.23 -12.88
C MET A 32 42.80 10.43 -14.03
N MET A 33 43.36 9.32 -14.54
CA MET A 33 44.27 9.35 -15.69
C MET A 33 43.58 9.74 -17.01
N SER A 34 42.33 9.35 -17.21
CA SER A 34 41.55 9.71 -18.41
C SER A 34 41.20 11.21 -18.41
N ARG A 35 40.84 11.77 -17.24
CA ARG A 35 40.62 13.21 -17.04
C ARG A 35 41.90 14.03 -17.21
N LEU A 36 43.03 13.56 -16.67
CA LEU A 36 44.34 14.22 -16.84
C LEU A 36 44.83 14.20 -18.29
N ARG A 37 44.43 13.20 -19.08
CA ARG A 37 44.79 13.08 -20.50
C ARG A 37 43.78 13.70 -21.46
N GLY A 38 42.74 14.36 -20.96
CA GLY A 38 41.72 15.03 -21.78
C GLY A 38 40.90 14.10 -22.69
N LYS A 39 40.80 12.81 -22.36
CA LYS A 39 40.00 11.83 -23.12
C LYS A 39 38.66 11.58 -22.43
N THR A 40 37.63 11.24 -23.20
CA THR A 40 36.31 10.84 -22.69
C THR A 40 36.44 9.57 -21.84
N ASP A 41 35.70 9.53 -20.73
CA ASP A 41 35.75 8.45 -19.74
C ASP A 41 35.34 7.11 -20.40
N PRO A 42 36.17 6.05 -20.36
CA PRO A 42 35.85 4.77 -21.00
C PRO A 42 34.61 4.07 -20.43
N LEU A 43 34.14 4.50 -19.26
CA LEU A 43 32.98 3.96 -18.54
C LEU A 43 31.75 4.87 -18.60
N ASP A 44 31.81 5.97 -19.37
CA ASP A 44 30.62 6.78 -19.66
C ASP A 44 29.70 5.98 -20.60
N PRO A 45 28.45 5.67 -20.23
CA PRO A 45 27.55 5.00 -21.14
C PRO A 45 27.34 5.89 -22.36
N ILE A 46 27.61 5.33 -23.54
CA ILE A 46 27.12 5.86 -24.81
C ILE A 46 25.60 5.97 -24.65
N HIS A 47 25.07 7.19 -24.40
CA HIS A 47 23.77 7.74 -24.78
C HIS A 47 23.47 8.99 -23.93
N GLY A 48 23.51 10.16 -24.57
CA GLY A 48 22.80 11.36 -24.13
C GLY A 48 23.63 12.41 -23.38
N HIS A 49 23.98 13.48 -24.08
CA HIS A 49 24.38 14.74 -23.46
C HIS A 49 23.23 15.26 -22.57
N MET A 50 23.33 15.12 -21.25
CA MET A 50 22.53 15.89 -20.29
C MET A 50 23.45 16.86 -19.56
N THR A 51 23.36 18.13 -19.96
CA THR A 51 24.04 19.26 -19.33
C THR A 51 23.19 19.76 -18.16
N GLY A 52 23.48 19.27 -16.95
CA GLY A 52 22.79 19.70 -15.74
C GLY A 52 23.52 19.24 -14.48
N ARG A 53 23.77 20.16 -13.56
CA ARG A 53 24.72 20.08 -12.44
C ARG A 53 24.30 19.16 -11.28
N ASP A 54 23.50 18.12 -11.52
CA ASP A 54 22.89 17.30 -10.45
C ASP A 54 22.57 15.84 -10.84
N GLN A 55 23.28 15.27 -11.81
CA GLN A 55 22.96 13.93 -12.33
C GLN A 55 24.02 12.92 -11.96
N GLY A 56 23.68 12.08 -10.98
CA GLY A 56 24.46 10.91 -10.66
C GLY A 56 24.38 10.45 -9.22
N GLU A 57 23.65 11.11 -8.32
CA GLU A 57 23.71 10.84 -6.88
C GLU A 57 22.30 10.89 -6.27
N ILE A 58 21.85 9.81 -5.62
CA ILE A 58 20.53 9.70 -4.98
C ILE A 58 20.67 9.13 -3.59
N TRP A 59 20.15 9.84 -2.59
CA TRP A 59 19.86 9.31 -1.26
C TRP A 59 18.54 8.54 -1.32
N ALA A 60 18.62 7.22 -1.41
CA ALA A 60 17.44 6.37 -1.42
C ALA A 60 16.89 6.13 -0.01
N LEU A 61 17.75 6.22 1.02
CA LEU A 61 17.35 6.29 2.42
C LEU A 61 18.18 7.39 3.10
N ASN A 62 17.55 8.18 3.95
CA ASN A 62 18.16 9.28 4.66
C ASN A 62 17.68 9.31 6.11
N ASP A 63 18.58 8.95 7.03
CA ASP A 63 18.38 8.98 8.48
C ASP A 63 17.09 8.28 8.98
N VAL A 64 16.86 7.05 8.50
CA VAL A 64 15.70 6.23 8.88
C VAL A 64 15.87 5.65 10.28
N ASN A 65 14.86 5.82 11.13
CA ASN A 65 14.83 5.37 12.52
C ASN A 65 13.47 4.75 12.84
N PHE A 66 13.44 3.48 13.27
CA PHE A 66 12.24 2.83 13.79
C PHE A 66 12.59 1.52 14.52
N GLU A 67 11.64 1.02 15.32
CA GLU A 67 11.74 -0.23 16.06
C GLU A 67 10.51 -1.12 15.81
N VAL A 68 10.72 -2.44 15.77
CA VAL A 68 9.66 -3.45 15.62
C VAL A 68 9.77 -4.47 16.74
N SER A 69 8.65 -4.73 17.39
CA SER A 69 8.49 -5.69 18.49
C SER A 69 8.22 -7.09 17.97
N GLN A 70 8.55 -8.10 18.77
CA GLN A 70 8.26 -9.49 18.43
C GLN A 70 6.76 -9.71 18.20
N GLY A 71 6.39 -10.35 17.09
CA GLY A 71 4.99 -10.65 16.76
C GLY A 71 4.23 -9.48 16.15
N GLU A 72 4.89 -8.34 15.95
CA GLU A 72 4.30 -7.16 15.31
C GLU A 72 4.24 -7.33 13.79
N ILE A 73 3.14 -6.89 13.20
CA ILE A 73 2.95 -6.82 11.74
C ILE A 73 3.00 -5.35 11.35
N LEU A 74 4.14 -4.94 10.79
CA LEU A 74 4.41 -3.57 10.39
C LEU A 74 4.15 -3.37 8.90
N GLY A 75 3.25 -2.44 8.56
CA GLY A 75 3.06 -1.97 7.20
C GLY A 75 4.07 -0.88 6.82
N ILE A 76 4.68 -0.97 5.64
CA ILE A 76 5.55 0.08 5.10
C ILE A 76 4.87 0.65 3.85
N ILE A 77 4.47 1.92 3.95
CA ILE A 77 3.69 2.65 2.94
C ILE A 77 4.56 3.77 2.35
N GLY A 78 4.28 4.20 1.11
CA GLY A 78 5.02 5.30 0.46
C GLY A 78 4.87 5.28 -1.06
N LYS A 79 5.21 6.37 -1.76
CA LYS A 79 5.20 6.41 -3.25
C LYS A 79 6.21 5.45 -3.87
N ASN A 80 6.05 5.20 -5.16
CA ASN A 80 7.12 4.65 -5.98
C ASN A 80 8.33 5.59 -5.91
N GLY A 81 9.52 5.01 -5.73
CA GLY A 81 10.75 5.79 -5.55
C GLY A 81 10.96 6.37 -4.14
N ALA A 82 10.03 6.19 -3.19
CA ALA A 82 10.20 6.70 -1.82
C ALA A 82 11.32 6.02 -1.02
N GLY A 83 11.84 4.87 -1.47
CA GLY A 83 12.92 4.14 -0.79
C GLY A 83 12.52 2.80 -0.18
N LYS A 84 11.24 2.39 -0.27
CA LYS A 84 10.73 1.13 0.30
C LYS A 84 11.55 -0.11 -0.11
N SER A 85 11.73 -0.35 -1.40
CA SER A 85 12.50 -1.51 -1.89
C SER A 85 13.97 -1.44 -1.47
N THR A 86 14.55 -0.23 -1.34
CA THR A 86 15.90 -0.05 -0.80
C THR A 86 15.93 -0.43 0.69
N LEU A 87 14.97 0.05 1.48
CA LEU A 87 14.83 -0.32 2.90
C LEU A 87 14.74 -1.84 3.06
N LEU A 88 13.89 -2.48 2.27
CA LEU A 88 13.75 -3.93 2.29
C LEU A 88 15.04 -4.66 1.91
N LYS A 89 15.76 -4.21 0.87
CA LYS A 89 17.07 -4.79 0.47
C LYS A 89 18.14 -4.65 1.56
N VAL A 90 18.13 -3.55 2.31
CA VAL A 90 19.08 -3.38 3.41
C VAL A 90 18.67 -4.25 4.61
N LEU A 91 17.38 -4.32 4.95
CA LEU A 91 16.87 -5.17 6.04
C LEU A 91 17.08 -6.67 5.76
N SER A 92 16.92 -7.09 4.51
CA SER A 92 17.19 -8.47 4.06
C SER A 92 18.68 -8.77 3.87
N ARG A 93 19.57 -7.79 4.12
CA ARG A 93 21.03 -7.89 3.97
C ARG A 93 21.50 -8.18 2.54
N ILE A 94 20.67 -7.94 1.53
CA ILE A 94 21.06 -7.99 0.12
C ILE A 94 22.06 -6.88 -0.20
N THR A 95 21.93 -5.72 0.45
CA THR A 95 22.83 -4.58 0.25
C THR A 95 23.19 -3.95 1.59
N ALA A 96 24.47 -3.62 1.78
CA ALA A 96 24.94 -2.92 2.97
C ALA A 96 24.44 -1.46 3.00
N PRO A 97 24.13 -0.91 4.19
CA PRO A 97 23.85 0.51 4.35
C PRO A 97 25.09 1.37 4.03
N THR A 98 24.89 2.64 3.66
CA THR A 98 25.99 3.60 3.53
C THR A 98 26.42 4.11 4.91
N SER A 99 25.46 4.37 5.78
CA SER A 99 25.67 4.75 7.18
C SER A 99 24.50 4.28 8.05
N GLY A 100 24.67 4.35 9.37
CA GLY A 100 23.71 3.84 10.33
C GLY A 100 23.89 2.36 10.64
N ARG A 101 22.95 1.80 11.40
CA ARG A 101 23.05 0.42 11.90
C ARG A 101 21.68 -0.22 12.08
N ILE A 102 21.63 -1.52 11.83
CA ILE A 102 20.45 -2.36 11.97
C ILE A 102 20.78 -3.49 12.93
N LYS A 103 19.98 -3.65 13.97
CA LYS A 103 20.05 -4.77 14.93
C LYS A 103 18.82 -5.64 14.77
N MET A 104 19.02 -6.94 14.51
CA MET A 104 17.93 -7.90 14.34
C MET A 104 18.17 -9.15 15.18
N LYS A 105 17.12 -9.67 15.81
CA LYS A 105 17.13 -10.92 16.59
C LYS A 105 16.30 -11.98 15.87
N GLY A 106 16.97 -12.98 15.29
CA GLY A 106 16.34 -14.09 14.55
C GLY A 106 16.78 -14.16 13.09
N ARG A 107 16.36 -15.22 12.40
CA ARG A 107 16.54 -15.38 10.95
C ARG A 107 15.55 -14.48 10.22
N VAL A 108 16.03 -13.85 9.16
CA VAL A 108 15.21 -13.02 8.27
C VAL A 108 14.91 -13.83 7.02
N GLY A 109 13.63 -14.09 6.76
CA GLY A 109 13.15 -14.58 5.48
C GLY A 109 12.59 -13.43 4.66
N SER A 110 12.83 -13.42 3.35
CA SER A 110 12.40 -12.34 2.47
C SER A 110 11.77 -12.89 1.19
N LEU A 111 10.59 -12.38 0.85
CA LEU A 111 9.87 -12.70 -0.39
C LEU A 111 10.23 -11.77 -1.56
N LEU A 112 11.27 -10.95 -1.43
CA LEU A 112 11.70 -9.98 -2.46
C LEU A 112 12.14 -10.63 -3.78
N GLU A 113 12.55 -11.90 -3.75
CA GLU A 113 13.21 -12.59 -4.86
C GLU A 113 12.70 -14.03 -5.03
N VAL A 114 11.43 -14.25 -4.73
CA VAL A 114 10.77 -15.56 -4.85
C VAL A 114 10.91 -16.09 -6.29
N GLY A 115 11.57 -17.23 -6.44
CA GLY A 115 11.80 -17.90 -7.73
C GLY A 115 13.13 -17.57 -8.40
N THR A 116 13.94 -16.70 -7.80
CA THR A 116 15.36 -16.59 -8.13
C THR A 116 16.12 -17.80 -7.57
N GLY A 117 17.07 -18.34 -8.33
CA GLY A 117 17.86 -19.50 -7.92
C GLY A 117 17.27 -20.87 -8.30
N PHE A 118 16.18 -20.93 -9.08
CA PHE A 118 15.83 -22.18 -9.75
C PHE A 118 16.91 -22.59 -10.75
N HIS A 119 17.26 -23.87 -10.74
CA HIS A 119 18.14 -24.48 -11.72
C HIS A 119 17.31 -25.22 -12.77
N GLU A 120 17.44 -24.80 -14.03
CA GLU A 120 16.57 -25.23 -15.14
C GLU A 120 16.66 -26.74 -15.46
N GLU A 121 17.83 -27.34 -15.24
CA GLU A 121 18.05 -28.78 -15.43
C GLU A 121 17.57 -29.66 -14.26
N LEU A 122 17.32 -29.07 -13.09
CA LEU A 122 16.83 -29.81 -11.94
C LEU A 122 15.31 -29.97 -11.99
N THR A 123 14.80 -31.06 -11.42
CA THR A 123 13.36 -31.29 -11.21
C THR A 123 12.76 -30.24 -10.27
N GLY A 124 11.44 -30.07 -10.29
CA GLY A 124 10.74 -29.25 -9.30
C GLY A 124 11.07 -29.66 -7.86
N ARG A 125 11.15 -30.96 -7.57
CA ARG A 125 11.51 -31.49 -6.25
C ARG A 125 12.88 -31.04 -5.80
N GLU A 126 13.90 -31.22 -6.64
CA GLU A 126 15.28 -30.79 -6.34
C GLU A 126 15.35 -29.27 -6.17
N ASN A 127 14.58 -28.54 -6.98
CA ASN A 127 14.47 -27.10 -6.89
C ASN A 127 13.78 -26.61 -5.61
N VAL A 128 12.87 -27.38 -5.02
CA VAL A 128 12.31 -27.12 -3.68
C VAL A 128 13.41 -27.20 -2.62
N TYR A 129 14.28 -28.20 -2.68
CA TYR A 129 15.43 -28.31 -1.78
C TYR A 129 16.43 -27.16 -1.97
N LEU A 130 16.74 -26.82 -3.23
CA LEU A 130 17.66 -25.72 -3.55
C LEU A 130 17.12 -24.37 -3.07
N ASN A 131 15.87 -24.04 -3.40
CA ASN A 131 15.25 -22.78 -2.98
C ASN A 131 15.06 -22.72 -1.47
N GLY A 132 14.65 -23.82 -0.84
CA GLY A 132 14.56 -23.90 0.61
C GLY A 132 15.89 -23.57 1.27
N ALA A 133 16.99 -24.15 0.79
CA ALA A 133 18.33 -23.85 1.30
C ALA A 133 18.75 -22.38 1.08
N ILE A 134 18.48 -21.82 -0.10
CA ILE A 134 18.76 -20.40 -0.41
C ILE A 134 18.00 -19.47 0.55
N LEU A 135 16.75 -19.81 0.85
CA LEU A 135 15.90 -19.04 1.77
C LEU A 135 16.19 -19.32 3.27
N GLY A 136 17.17 -20.18 3.57
CA GLY A 136 17.64 -20.44 4.94
C GLY A 136 16.95 -21.59 5.66
N MET A 137 16.25 -22.49 4.94
CA MET A 137 15.74 -23.75 5.48
C MET A 137 16.86 -24.80 5.53
N THR A 138 16.89 -25.55 6.62
CA THR A 138 17.65 -26.79 6.72
C THR A 138 17.03 -27.87 5.83
N ARG A 139 17.84 -28.83 5.40
CA ARG A 139 17.35 -29.98 4.62
C ARG A 139 16.21 -30.72 5.32
N GLN A 140 16.27 -30.82 6.65
CA GLN A 140 15.23 -31.46 7.46
C GLN A 140 13.93 -30.67 7.45
N GLU A 141 13.98 -29.34 7.61
CA GLU A 141 12.79 -28.47 7.49
C GLU A 141 12.13 -28.58 6.11
N VAL A 142 12.93 -28.69 5.04
CA VAL A 142 12.39 -28.90 3.69
C VAL A 142 11.74 -30.28 3.57
N SER A 143 12.44 -31.35 3.99
CA SER A 143 11.90 -32.71 3.90
C SER A 143 10.60 -32.88 4.67
N SER A 144 10.45 -32.28 5.86
CA SER A 144 9.22 -32.38 6.65
C SER A 144 8.02 -31.66 6.03
N LYS A 145 8.27 -30.68 5.15
CA LYS A 145 7.22 -29.84 4.52
C LYS A 145 7.05 -30.10 3.03
N LEU A 146 7.80 -31.05 2.47
CA LEU A 146 7.87 -31.25 1.02
C LEU A 146 6.49 -31.54 0.43
N ASP A 147 5.73 -32.43 1.06
CA ASP A 147 4.40 -32.81 0.57
C ASP A 147 3.40 -31.64 0.67
N GLU A 148 3.42 -30.88 1.77
CA GLU A 148 2.61 -29.66 1.94
C GLU A 148 2.93 -28.61 0.88
N ILE A 149 4.23 -28.41 0.57
CA ILE A 149 4.68 -27.48 -0.47
C ILE A 149 4.17 -27.93 -1.84
N ILE A 150 4.24 -29.23 -2.15
CA ILE A 150 3.81 -29.79 -3.44
C ILE A 150 2.29 -29.68 -3.60
N GLU A 151 1.54 -29.97 -2.55
CA GLU A 151 0.09 -29.85 -2.52
C GLU A 151 -0.36 -28.39 -2.66
N PHE A 152 0.26 -27.48 -1.91
CA PHE A 152 -0.03 -26.04 -1.99
C PHE A 152 0.27 -25.47 -3.38
N ALA A 153 1.34 -25.93 -4.04
CA ALA A 153 1.68 -25.55 -5.40
C ALA A 153 0.72 -26.09 -6.46
N GLU A 154 -0.08 -27.11 -6.12
CA GLU A 154 -0.88 -27.92 -7.04
C GLU A 154 -0.03 -28.61 -8.12
N MET A 155 1.21 -29.00 -7.77
CA MET A 155 2.22 -29.50 -8.73
C MET A 155 2.55 -30.99 -8.59
N ALA A 156 1.74 -31.78 -7.88
CA ALA A 156 2.02 -33.19 -7.60
C ALA A 156 2.37 -34.01 -8.86
N GLN A 157 1.69 -33.78 -9.99
CA GLN A 157 1.95 -34.51 -11.24
C GLN A 157 3.21 -34.05 -11.98
N PHE A 158 3.69 -32.83 -11.72
CA PHE A 158 4.80 -32.20 -12.45
C PHE A 158 6.07 -32.05 -11.62
N ILE A 159 6.04 -32.37 -10.32
CA ILE A 159 7.13 -32.08 -9.39
C ILE A 159 8.45 -32.75 -9.78
N ASP A 160 8.40 -33.94 -10.37
CA ASP A 160 9.58 -34.69 -10.81
C ASP A 160 9.97 -34.37 -12.28
N THR A 161 9.36 -33.35 -12.88
CA THR A 161 9.73 -32.83 -14.21
C THR A 161 10.75 -31.68 -14.08
N PRO A 162 11.78 -31.60 -14.96
CA PRO A 162 12.72 -30.48 -14.98
C PRO A 162 12.03 -29.11 -15.13
N VAL A 163 12.47 -28.12 -14.35
CA VAL A 163 11.85 -26.79 -14.29
C VAL A 163 11.90 -26.04 -15.61
N LYS A 164 12.85 -26.33 -16.50
CA LYS A 164 12.85 -25.77 -17.87
C LYS A 164 11.60 -26.08 -18.70
N ARG A 165 10.83 -27.10 -18.30
CA ARG A 165 9.56 -27.48 -18.95
C ARG A 165 8.33 -26.87 -18.28
N TYR A 166 8.51 -26.12 -17.19
CA TYR A 166 7.41 -25.48 -16.49
C TYR A 166 6.94 -24.25 -17.25
N SER A 167 5.63 -23.98 -17.21
CA SER A 167 5.13 -22.66 -17.59
C SER A 167 5.64 -21.61 -16.60
N SER A 168 5.58 -20.33 -17.00
CA SER A 168 5.90 -19.21 -16.10
C SER A 168 5.05 -19.26 -14.82
N GLY A 169 3.76 -19.61 -14.93
CA GLY A 169 2.86 -19.77 -13.79
C GLY A 169 3.26 -20.90 -12.84
N MET A 170 3.66 -22.07 -13.38
CA MET A 170 4.12 -23.21 -12.57
C MET A 170 5.40 -22.86 -11.78
N ARG A 171 6.36 -22.16 -12.41
CA ARG A 171 7.57 -21.68 -11.74
C ARG A 171 7.23 -20.78 -10.55
N VAL A 172 6.37 -19.79 -10.79
CA VAL A 172 5.94 -18.85 -9.75
C VAL A 172 5.22 -19.58 -8.62
N ARG A 173 4.24 -20.45 -8.94
CA ARG A 173 3.49 -21.21 -7.93
C ARG A 173 4.43 -22.02 -7.05
N LEU A 174 5.36 -22.78 -7.63
CA LEU A 174 6.32 -23.57 -6.85
C LEU A 174 7.19 -22.68 -5.95
N ALA A 175 7.70 -21.57 -6.47
CA ALA A 175 8.54 -20.66 -5.71
C ALA A 175 7.78 -20.06 -4.50
N PHE A 176 6.56 -19.58 -4.74
CA PHE A 176 5.71 -19.05 -3.67
C PHE A 176 5.34 -20.12 -2.66
N SER A 177 5.11 -21.35 -3.11
CA SER A 177 4.77 -22.47 -2.22
C SER A 177 5.91 -22.77 -1.24
N VAL A 178 7.16 -22.79 -1.72
CA VAL A 178 8.33 -22.94 -0.85
C VAL A 178 8.40 -21.78 0.14
N ALA A 179 8.23 -20.56 -0.34
CA ALA A 179 8.39 -19.37 0.48
C ALA A 179 7.25 -19.18 1.51
N ALA A 180 6.04 -19.62 1.20
CA ALA A 180 4.89 -19.62 2.12
C ALA A 180 5.03 -20.66 3.26
N HIS A 181 5.90 -21.66 3.09
CA HIS A 181 6.21 -22.67 4.09
C HIS A 181 7.52 -22.37 4.86
N LEU A 182 8.11 -21.21 4.60
CA LEU A 182 9.23 -20.68 5.36
C LEU A 182 8.79 -20.33 6.79
N GLU A 183 9.63 -20.64 7.77
CA GLU A 183 9.37 -20.33 9.18
C GLU A 183 10.50 -19.51 9.81
N PRO A 184 10.78 -18.31 9.29
CA PRO A 184 11.70 -17.39 9.93
C PRO A 184 11.02 -16.70 11.12
N GLU A 185 11.82 -16.18 12.04
CA GLU A 185 11.37 -15.33 13.13
C GLU A 185 10.89 -13.94 12.62
N ILE A 186 11.50 -13.49 11.52
CA ILE A 186 11.19 -12.22 10.85
C ILE A 186 10.93 -12.48 9.36
N LEU A 187 9.75 -12.11 8.87
CA LEU A 187 9.35 -12.27 7.48
C LEU A 187 9.17 -10.92 6.81
N ILE A 188 9.87 -10.70 5.69
CA ILE A 188 9.72 -9.52 4.84
C ILE A 188 8.91 -9.90 3.60
N ILE A 189 7.84 -9.18 3.35
CA ILE A 189 6.93 -9.39 2.23
C ILE A 189 6.92 -8.12 1.38
N ASP A 190 7.30 -8.27 0.12
CA ASP A 190 7.15 -7.24 -0.89
C ASP A 190 5.98 -7.61 -1.82
N GLU A 191 5.43 -6.59 -2.44
CA GLU A 191 4.23 -6.49 -3.28
C GLU A 191 4.07 -7.54 -4.41
N VAL A 192 5.06 -8.42 -4.58
CA VAL A 192 5.11 -9.56 -5.50
C VAL A 192 4.02 -10.60 -5.23
N LEU A 193 3.18 -10.43 -4.19
CA LEU A 193 1.98 -11.26 -4.00
C LEU A 193 1.00 -11.22 -5.19
N ALA A 194 1.16 -10.29 -6.13
CA ALA A 194 0.34 -10.18 -7.34
C ALA A 194 0.70 -11.17 -8.47
N VAL A 195 1.61 -12.13 -8.26
CA VAL A 195 1.99 -13.11 -9.30
C VAL A 195 1.26 -14.44 -9.08
N GLY A 196 0.49 -14.88 -10.08
CA GLY A 196 -0.39 -16.05 -10.02
C GLY A 196 -1.83 -15.67 -10.37
N ASP A 197 -2.73 -16.66 -10.41
CA ASP A 197 -4.17 -16.41 -10.50
C ASP A 197 -4.75 -15.97 -9.14
N ILE A 198 -5.96 -15.39 -9.18
CA ILE A 198 -6.65 -14.84 -8.01
C ILE A 198 -6.87 -15.90 -6.91
N GLU A 199 -7.11 -17.16 -7.29
CA GLU A 199 -7.34 -18.25 -6.34
C GLU A 199 -6.05 -18.57 -5.56
N PHE A 200 -4.92 -18.68 -6.25
CA PHE A 200 -3.61 -18.90 -5.64
C PHE A 200 -3.15 -17.70 -4.81
N GLN A 201 -3.44 -16.48 -5.25
CA GLN A 201 -3.17 -15.26 -4.45
C GLN A 201 -3.92 -15.28 -3.13
N ASN A 202 -5.21 -15.63 -3.15
CA ASN A 202 -6.01 -15.76 -1.92
C ASN A 202 -5.47 -16.86 -0.99
N LYS A 203 -5.02 -17.99 -1.54
CA LYS A 203 -4.33 -19.04 -0.75
C LYS A 203 -3.05 -18.51 -0.10
N CYS A 204 -2.26 -17.71 -0.81
CA CYS A 204 -1.04 -17.10 -0.29
C CYS A 204 -1.35 -16.12 0.84
N ILE A 205 -2.35 -15.23 0.67
CA ILE A 205 -2.77 -14.29 1.71
C ILE A 205 -3.25 -15.03 2.96
N GLY A 206 -4.11 -16.05 2.81
CA GLY A 206 -4.59 -16.83 3.95
C GLY A 206 -3.49 -17.57 4.70
N LYS A 207 -2.48 -18.11 3.99
CA LYS A 207 -1.29 -18.70 4.64
C LYS A 207 -0.46 -17.64 5.34
N MET A 208 -0.33 -16.43 4.78
CA MET A 208 0.39 -15.33 5.43
C MET A 208 -0.31 -14.81 6.69
N GLU A 209 -1.63 -14.73 6.67
CA GLU A 209 -2.45 -14.43 7.86
C GLU A 209 -2.25 -15.47 8.95
N SER A 210 -2.27 -16.76 8.60
CA SER A 210 -2.03 -17.83 9.57
C SER A 210 -0.62 -17.74 10.15
N VAL A 211 0.39 -17.51 9.31
CA VAL A 211 1.80 -17.29 9.72
C VAL A 211 1.94 -16.12 10.67
N ALA A 212 1.25 -15.00 10.42
CA ALA A 212 1.27 -13.82 11.26
C ALA A 212 0.64 -14.07 12.64
N GLY A 213 -0.40 -14.91 12.72
CA GLY A 213 -1.05 -15.29 13.98
C GLY A 213 -0.20 -16.12 14.97
N HIS A 214 0.94 -16.68 14.54
CA HIS A 214 1.81 -17.52 15.38
C HIS A 214 2.91 -16.73 16.13
N GLY A 215 2.72 -15.42 16.34
CA GLY A 215 3.69 -14.58 17.04
C GLY A 215 4.97 -14.26 16.24
N ARG A 216 4.90 -14.40 14.91
CA ARG A 216 5.99 -14.05 13.99
C ARG A 216 5.97 -12.57 13.68
N THR A 217 7.15 -12.00 13.47
CA THR A 217 7.27 -10.57 13.12
C THR A 217 7.23 -10.41 11.61
N VAL A 218 6.35 -9.57 11.10
CA VAL A 218 6.13 -9.41 9.66
C VAL A 218 6.31 -7.96 9.25
N LEU A 219 7.07 -7.74 8.16
CA LEU A 219 7.24 -6.44 7.52
C LEU A 219 6.59 -6.54 6.16
N PHE A 220 5.50 -5.80 5.98
CA PHE A 220 4.64 -5.90 4.83
C PHE A 220 4.67 -4.63 4.01
N VAL A 221 4.97 -4.74 2.71
CA VAL A 221 5.05 -3.61 1.79
C VAL A 221 4.08 -3.82 0.65
N SER A 222 3.16 -2.87 0.46
CA SER A 222 2.18 -2.93 -0.63
C SER A 222 1.63 -1.54 -0.93
N HIS A 223 1.33 -1.28 -2.21
CA HIS A 223 0.46 -0.16 -2.61
C HIS A 223 -1.03 -0.41 -2.36
N ASN A 224 -1.45 -1.65 -2.05
CA ASN A 224 -2.85 -1.97 -1.80
C ASN A 224 -3.22 -1.67 -0.34
N MET A 225 -3.77 -0.47 -0.11
CA MET A 225 -4.12 0.00 1.23
C MET A 225 -5.16 -0.88 1.94
N ASN A 226 -6.06 -1.56 1.21
CA ASN A 226 -7.04 -2.45 1.84
C ASN A 226 -6.34 -3.67 2.47
N ILE A 227 -5.36 -4.26 1.78
CA ILE A 227 -4.59 -5.39 2.32
C ILE A 227 -3.74 -4.93 3.51
N VAL A 228 -3.08 -3.78 3.37
CA VAL A 228 -2.26 -3.20 4.43
C VAL A 228 -3.08 -2.93 5.70
N GLN A 229 -4.28 -2.36 5.57
CA GLN A 229 -5.20 -2.11 6.69
C GLN A 229 -5.71 -3.40 7.35
N ASN A 230 -5.96 -4.45 6.58
CA ASN A 230 -6.47 -5.71 7.11
C ASN A 230 -5.39 -6.54 7.82
N LEU A 231 -4.14 -6.49 7.35
CA LEU A 231 -3.05 -7.34 7.85
C LEU A 231 -2.21 -6.67 8.94
N CYS A 232 -1.96 -5.36 8.83
CA CYS A 232 -1.02 -4.66 9.69
C CYS A 232 -1.75 -3.98 10.85
N THR A 233 -1.11 -3.89 12.01
CA THR A 233 -1.65 -3.14 13.17
C THR A 233 -1.02 -1.76 13.31
N ARG A 234 0.22 -1.61 12.83
CA ARG A 234 0.99 -0.36 12.80
C ARG A 234 1.53 -0.13 11.39
N GLY A 235 1.65 1.13 10.99
CA GLY A 235 2.18 1.52 9.70
C GLY A 235 3.24 2.62 9.81
N ILE A 236 4.32 2.48 9.04
CA ILE A 236 5.25 3.58 8.76
C ILE A 236 5.05 4.09 7.34
N ILE A 237 5.14 5.41 7.15
CA ILE A 237 5.16 6.04 5.84
C ILE A 237 6.59 6.46 5.55
N ILE A 238 7.14 5.93 4.47
CA ILE A 238 8.42 6.37 3.93
C ILE A 238 8.15 7.43 2.87
N ASP A 239 8.77 8.59 3.05
CA ASP A 239 8.72 9.71 2.12
C ASP A 239 10.14 10.21 1.84
N HIS A 240 10.50 10.31 0.55
CA HIS A 240 11.83 10.71 0.08
C HIS A 240 13.02 10.11 0.87
N GLY A 241 12.91 8.82 1.23
CA GLY A 241 13.96 8.08 1.94
C GLY A 241 13.96 8.23 3.46
N SER A 242 13.04 8.98 4.05
CA SER A 242 12.92 9.18 5.52
C SER A 242 11.57 8.70 6.04
N VAL A 243 11.46 8.48 7.36
CA VAL A 243 10.18 8.12 8.00
C VAL A 243 9.36 9.39 8.20
N GLY A 244 8.29 9.56 7.43
CA GLY A 244 7.38 10.70 7.54
C GLY A 244 6.27 10.51 8.58
N PHE A 245 5.91 9.26 8.87
CA PHE A 245 4.92 8.90 9.89
C PHE A 245 5.20 7.52 10.44
N ASP A 246 4.89 7.32 11.72
CA ASP A 246 5.01 6.03 12.41
C ASP A 246 3.94 5.96 13.51
N GLY A 247 2.95 5.06 13.34
CA GLY A 247 1.80 4.99 14.22
C GLY A 247 0.78 3.93 13.82
N GLY A 248 -0.46 4.07 14.28
CA GLY A 248 -1.54 3.13 13.97
C GLY A 248 -1.77 2.99 12.46
N ILE A 249 -2.12 1.79 11.98
CA ILE A 249 -2.27 1.56 10.55
C ILE A 249 -3.37 2.43 9.91
N GLN A 250 -4.47 2.70 10.64
CA GLN A 250 -5.54 3.55 10.16
C GLN A 250 -5.04 4.99 9.95
N GLU A 251 -4.31 5.53 10.93
CA GLU A 251 -3.72 6.87 10.84
C GLU A 251 -2.71 6.96 9.70
N ALA A 252 -1.83 5.96 9.56
CA ALA A 252 -0.84 5.93 8.48
C ALA A 252 -1.50 5.91 7.10
N THR A 253 -2.52 5.08 6.92
CA THR A 253 -3.22 4.95 5.64
C THR A 253 -4.05 6.20 5.31
N ASN A 254 -4.75 6.77 6.30
CA ASN A 254 -5.46 8.04 6.14
C ASN A 254 -4.50 9.16 5.76
N LEU A 255 -3.39 9.31 6.50
CA LEU A 255 -2.39 10.35 6.25
C LEU A 255 -1.70 10.17 4.89
N TYR A 256 -1.43 8.92 4.48
CA TYR A 256 -0.90 8.61 3.16
C TYR A 256 -1.90 9.04 2.07
N MET A 257 -3.16 8.64 2.18
CA MET A 257 -4.22 8.97 1.21
C MET A 257 -4.46 10.49 1.12
N THR A 258 -4.40 11.20 2.25
CA THR A 258 -4.54 12.66 2.29
C THR A 258 -3.32 13.39 1.73
N ASN A 259 -2.10 12.93 2.05
CA ASN A 259 -0.88 13.60 1.60
C ASN A 259 -0.54 13.32 0.14
N HIS A 260 -0.99 12.18 -0.39
CA HIS A 260 -0.67 11.70 -1.73
C HIS A 260 -1.84 11.77 -2.69
N GLY A 261 -2.89 12.53 -2.34
CA GLY A 261 -3.76 13.16 -3.30
C GLY A 261 -2.91 14.08 -4.19
N GLU A 262 -2.28 13.50 -5.23
CA GLU A 262 -2.00 14.24 -6.45
C GLU A 262 -3.29 14.94 -6.87
N ALA A 263 -3.21 16.11 -7.50
CA ALA A 263 -4.39 16.82 -7.99
C ALA A 263 -5.35 15.81 -8.63
N LEU A 264 -6.47 15.57 -7.94
CA LEU A 264 -7.20 14.32 -8.09
C LEU A 264 -7.94 14.41 -9.41
N ASP A 265 -7.32 13.88 -10.46
CA ASP A 265 -7.93 13.81 -11.77
C ASP A 265 -8.93 12.66 -11.77
N ILE A 266 -10.12 12.93 -11.24
CA ILE A 266 -11.24 11.99 -11.11
C ILE A 266 -11.57 11.36 -12.47
N SER A 267 -11.26 12.05 -13.58
CA SER A 267 -11.47 11.53 -14.93
C SER A 267 -10.61 10.29 -15.25
N LYS A 268 -9.53 10.06 -14.51
CA LYS A 268 -8.63 8.90 -14.65
C LYS A 268 -8.92 7.78 -13.64
N GLU A 269 -9.86 7.98 -12.73
CA GLU A 269 -10.19 6.98 -11.71
C GLU A 269 -10.81 5.73 -12.32
N LYS A 270 -10.42 4.57 -11.76
CA LYS A 270 -10.99 3.28 -12.17
C LYS A 270 -12.23 3.00 -11.34
N PHE A 271 -13.34 2.80 -12.02
CA PHE A 271 -14.59 2.39 -11.41
C PHE A 271 -14.79 0.89 -11.60
N ARG A 272 -15.44 0.25 -10.63
CA ARG A 272 -15.94 -1.13 -10.75
C ARG A 272 -17.44 -1.06 -11.00
N GLY A 273 -17.95 -1.81 -11.96
CA GLY A 273 -19.37 -2.06 -12.12
C GLY A 273 -19.85 -2.02 -13.57
N VAL A 274 -21.13 -2.34 -13.78
CA VAL A 274 -21.72 -2.55 -15.13
C VAL A 274 -21.80 -1.25 -15.93
N ILE A 275 -21.97 -0.11 -15.26
CA ILE A 275 -22.12 1.21 -15.90
C ILE A 275 -20.85 2.06 -15.88
N GLN A 276 -19.70 1.47 -15.51
CA GLN A 276 -18.42 2.18 -15.40
C GLN A 276 -17.97 2.88 -16.70
N ASN A 277 -18.45 2.42 -17.86
CA ASN A 277 -18.18 3.02 -19.16
C ASN A 277 -19.29 3.95 -19.65
N LYS A 278 -20.41 4.07 -18.92
CA LYS A 278 -21.54 4.94 -19.30
C LYS A 278 -21.43 6.32 -18.64
N ILE A 279 -20.85 6.41 -17.45
CA ILE A 279 -20.68 7.68 -16.72
C ILE A 279 -19.19 7.94 -16.49
N ARG A 280 -18.77 9.18 -16.75
CA ARG A 280 -17.42 9.67 -16.45
C ARG A 280 -17.52 10.85 -15.50
N PHE A 281 -17.03 10.69 -14.27
CA PHE A 281 -16.91 11.81 -13.34
C PHE A 281 -15.69 12.66 -13.69
N THR A 282 -15.80 13.98 -13.53
CA THR A 282 -14.77 14.94 -13.96
C THR A 282 -14.25 15.80 -12.81
N HIS A 283 -15.12 16.28 -11.93
CA HIS A 283 -14.76 17.20 -10.84
C HIS A 283 -15.51 16.87 -9.56
N LEU A 284 -14.84 17.06 -8.41
CA LEU A 284 -15.43 16.97 -7.09
C LEU A 284 -14.94 18.13 -6.24
N THR A 285 -15.88 18.85 -5.66
CA THR A 285 -15.59 19.98 -4.78
C THR A 285 -16.25 19.81 -3.43
N VAL A 286 -15.59 20.31 -2.38
CA VAL A 286 -16.11 20.43 -1.02
C VAL A 286 -16.12 21.90 -0.67
N ASN A 287 -17.29 22.44 -0.35
CA ASN A 287 -17.54 23.87 -0.12
C ASN A 287 -16.98 24.77 -1.24
N GLY A 288 -17.08 24.31 -2.50
CA GLY A 288 -16.58 25.04 -3.67
C GLY A 288 -15.07 24.97 -3.90
N HIS A 289 -14.33 24.29 -3.01
CA HIS A 289 -12.90 24.03 -3.19
C HIS A 289 -12.71 22.63 -3.78
N ASP A 290 -11.81 22.51 -4.75
CA ASP A 290 -11.42 21.20 -5.29
C ASP A 290 -10.89 20.30 -4.16
N LEU A 291 -11.35 19.05 -4.12
CA LEU A 291 -10.91 18.08 -3.12
C LEU A 291 -9.38 17.88 -3.14
N ALA A 292 -8.73 18.15 -4.29
CA ALA A 292 -7.28 18.19 -4.43
C ALA A 292 -6.57 19.16 -3.46
N ALA A 293 -7.27 20.17 -2.92
CA ALA A 293 -6.66 21.29 -2.21
C ALA A 293 -6.52 21.13 -0.69
N ARG A 294 -6.72 19.94 -0.10
CA ARG A 294 -6.81 19.73 1.36
C ARG A 294 -7.82 20.70 1.99
N VAL A 295 -9.11 20.38 1.83
CA VAL A 295 -10.18 21.26 2.31
C VAL A 295 -10.41 21.05 3.81
N GLY A 296 -10.01 22.03 4.61
CA GLY A 296 -10.46 22.15 6.00
C GLY A 296 -11.86 22.75 6.05
N VAL A 297 -12.82 22.03 6.62
CA VAL A 297 -14.21 22.48 6.75
C VAL A 297 -14.55 22.82 8.19
N ASN A 298 -15.37 23.86 8.38
CA ASN A 298 -15.89 24.22 9.70
C ASN A 298 -17.10 23.32 10.02
N PRO A 299 -17.08 22.57 11.14
CA PRO A 299 -18.20 21.70 11.51
C PRO A 299 -19.50 22.46 11.79
N SER A 300 -19.44 23.76 12.10
CA SER A 300 -20.61 24.59 12.42
C SER A 300 -21.34 25.09 11.18
N GLN A 301 -20.80 24.85 9.98
CA GLN A 301 -21.42 25.22 8.70
C GLN A 301 -21.86 23.96 7.93
N PRO A 302 -22.87 24.06 7.04
CA PRO A 302 -23.20 22.96 6.15
C PRO A 302 -22.00 22.63 5.26
N ILE A 303 -21.73 21.34 5.06
CA ILE A 303 -20.68 20.89 4.14
C ILE A 303 -21.36 20.51 2.83
N THR A 304 -21.06 21.24 1.77
CA THR A 304 -21.60 21.00 0.42
C THR A 304 -20.57 20.26 -0.41
N ILE A 305 -20.95 19.09 -0.93
CA ILE A 305 -20.12 18.28 -1.81
C ILE A 305 -20.77 18.29 -3.19
N SER A 306 -20.08 18.77 -4.22
CA SER A 306 -20.60 18.82 -5.59
C SER A 306 -19.75 17.94 -6.51
N LEU A 307 -20.41 17.01 -7.21
CA LEU A 307 -19.81 16.03 -8.09
C LEU A 307 -20.32 16.27 -9.52
N SER A 308 -19.41 16.54 -10.45
CA SER A 308 -19.73 16.78 -11.86
C SER A 308 -19.24 15.63 -12.73
N GLY A 309 -19.94 15.38 -13.83
CA GLY A 309 -19.59 14.31 -14.77
C GLY A 309 -20.28 14.43 -16.11
N ILE A 310 -19.93 13.51 -17.01
CA ILE A 310 -20.50 13.35 -18.34
C ILE A 310 -21.15 11.97 -18.40
N ASN A 311 -22.42 11.94 -18.74
CA ASN A 311 -23.15 10.72 -19.05
C ASN A 311 -23.13 10.47 -20.57
N GLN A 312 -22.79 9.24 -20.96
CA GLN A 312 -22.58 8.82 -22.35
C GLN A 312 -23.70 7.93 -22.88
N ALA A 313 -24.65 7.52 -22.03
CA ALA A 313 -25.80 6.73 -22.44
C ALA A 313 -27.01 7.02 -21.56
N LEU A 314 -28.23 6.95 -22.11
CA LEU A 314 -29.46 7.10 -21.32
C LEU A 314 -29.54 6.07 -20.18
N ILE A 315 -29.69 6.54 -18.93
CA ILE A 315 -29.93 5.70 -17.75
C ILE A 315 -31.25 6.14 -17.11
N LYS A 316 -32.25 5.27 -17.12
CA LYS A 316 -33.65 5.65 -16.82
C LYS A 316 -33.90 6.05 -15.35
N ASP A 317 -33.10 5.50 -14.44
CA ASP A 317 -33.25 5.63 -12.99
C ASP A 317 -31.88 5.73 -12.33
N ALA A 318 -31.04 6.64 -12.83
CA ALA A 318 -29.72 6.85 -12.27
C ALA A 318 -29.80 7.59 -10.92
N GLU A 319 -29.14 7.05 -9.91
CA GLU A 319 -28.90 7.70 -8.64
C GLU A 319 -27.39 7.86 -8.47
N ILE A 320 -26.93 9.11 -8.40
CA ILE A 320 -25.53 9.42 -8.12
C ILE A 320 -25.37 9.44 -6.60
N PHE A 321 -24.31 8.82 -6.10
CA PHE A 321 -24.09 8.75 -4.66
C PHE A 321 -22.67 9.10 -4.25
N ILE A 322 -22.57 9.58 -3.02
CA ILE A 322 -21.33 9.67 -2.28
C ILE A 322 -21.41 8.79 -1.04
N ALA A 323 -20.34 8.06 -0.75
CA ALA A 323 -20.20 7.28 0.47
C ALA A 323 -19.11 7.90 1.34
N LEU A 324 -19.47 8.27 2.56
CA LEU A 324 -18.61 8.90 3.55
C LEU A 324 -18.03 7.84 4.47
N PHE A 325 -16.72 7.93 4.72
CA PHE A 325 -15.97 7.03 5.58
C PHE A 325 -15.19 7.80 6.63
N CYS A 326 -15.07 7.22 7.82
CA CYS A 326 -14.17 7.64 8.89
C CYS A 326 -13.51 6.38 9.45
N ASP A 327 -12.19 6.40 9.60
CA ASP A 327 -11.40 5.26 10.12
C ASP A 327 -11.68 3.93 9.41
N GLY A 328 -11.92 3.97 8.10
CA GLY A 328 -12.24 2.80 7.27
C GLY A 328 -13.69 2.31 7.37
N TYR A 329 -14.48 2.82 8.31
CA TYR A 329 -15.89 2.48 8.46
C TYR A 329 -16.77 3.41 7.63
N ARG A 330 -17.73 2.84 6.91
CA ARG A 330 -18.74 3.63 6.18
C ARG A 330 -19.71 4.24 7.18
N LEU A 331 -19.74 5.57 7.24
CA LEU A 331 -20.64 6.31 8.12
C LEU A 331 -22.01 6.52 7.48
N ALA A 332 -22.02 6.89 6.19
CA ALA A 332 -23.24 7.19 5.46
C ALA A 332 -23.05 6.98 3.96
N THR A 333 -24.14 6.69 3.27
CA THR A 333 -24.25 6.84 1.82
C THR A 333 -25.36 7.85 1.55
N MET A 334 -25.04 8.89 0.77
CA MET A 334 -25.99 9.92 0.38
C MET A 334 -26.24 9.80 -1.12
N PHE A 335 -27.50 9.88 -1.52
CA PHE A 335 -27.95 9.83 -2.91
C PHE A 335 -28.46 11.22 -3.30
N ASP A 336 -28.31 11.60 -4.56
CA ASP A 336 -28.85 12.85 -5.05
C ASP A 336 -30.38 12.81 -5.09
N GLN A 337 -31.02 13.89 -4.61
CA GLN A 337 -32.45 13.87 -4.28
C GLN A 337 -33.41 14.20 -5.45
N GLU A 338 -32.93 14.31 -6.70
CA GLU A 338 -33.76 14.86 -7.80
C GLU A 338 -34.00 13.97 -9.02
N THR A 339 -33.58 12.70 -9.04
CA THR A 339 -33.73 11.85 -10.22
C THR A 339 -34.99 10.98 -10.21
N THR A 340 -36.17 11.62 -10.20
CA THR A 340 -37.33 11.01 -10.91
C THR A 340 -37.24 11.19 -12.43
N THR A 341 -36.17 11.84 -12.90
CA THR A 341 -35.87 12.05 -14.32
C THR A 341 -34.73 11.13 -14.78
N PRO A 342 -34.84 10.57 -16.00
CA PRO A 342 -33.77 9.77 -16.56
C PRO A 342 -32.51 10.62 -16.78
N LEU A 343 -31.33 10.10 -16.44
CA LEU A 343 -30.06 10.74 -16.75
C LEU A 343 -29.81 10.61 -18.25
N ILE A 344 -30.01 11.72 -18.96
CA ILE A 344 -29.79 11.83 -20.41
C ILE A 344 -28.29 11.98 -20.71
N GLU A 345 -27.92 11.79 -21.96
CA GLU A 345 -26.55 12.03 -22.43
C GLU A 345 -26.18 13.50 -22.30
N GLY A 346 -25.01 13.79 -21.76
CA GLY A 346 -24.54 15.16 -21.51
C GLY A 346 -23.88 15.35 -20.14
N GLU A 347 -23.60 16.61 -19.82
CA GLU A 347 -23.01 17.00 -18.54
C GLU A 347 -24.07 17.01 -17.42
N PHE A 348 -23.67 16.59 -16.23
CA PHE A 348 -24.50 16.65 -15.03
C PHE A 348 -23.68 17.11 -13.83
N THR A 349 -24.37 17.60 -12.79
CA THR A 349 -23.78 17.90 -11.50
C THR A 349 -24.75 17.50 -10.40
N SER A 350 -24.28 16.66 -9.48
CA SER A 350 -25.02 16.21 -8.30
C SER A 350 -24.45 16.90 -7.07
N THR A 351 -25.30 17.47 -6.23
CA THR A 351 -24.89 18.19 -5.01
C THR A 351 -25.45 17.51 -3.77
N PHE A 352 -24.60 17.32 -2.77
CA PHE A 352 -24.89 16.66 -1.52
C PHE A 352 -24.61 17.62 -0.37
N VAL A 353 -25.54 17.75 0.57
CA VAL A 353 -25.41 18.67 1.70
C VAL A 353 -25.39 17.88 2.99
N ILE A 354 -24.27 17.93 3.70
CA ILE A 354 -24.13 17.40 5.05
C ILE A 354 -24.54 18.52 6.01
N PRO A 355 -25.55 18.29 6.87
CA PRO A 355 -25.98 19.29 7.84
C PRO A 355 -24.83 19.75 8.74
N PRO A 356 -24.87 21.02 9.19
CA PRO A 356 -23.97 21.49 10.23
C PRO A 356 -23.99 20.54 11.41
N ASN A 357 -22.86 20.44 12.09
CA ASN A 357 -22.71 19.76 13.35
C ASN A 357 -22.95 18.24 13.33
N LEU A 358 -23.09 17.63 12.15
CA LEU A 358 -23.27 16.19 12.03
C LEU A 358 -21.93 15.44 12.19
N LEU A 359 -20.87 15.97 11.61
CA LEU A 359 -19.53 15.38 11.66
C LEU A 359 -18.75 15.88 12.87
N GLN A 360 -17.92 15.00 13.42
CA GLN A 360 -16.98 15.32 14.49
C GLN A 360 -15.67 15.82 13.87
N PRO A 361 -14.82 16.53 14.63
CA PRO A 361 -13.47 16.80 14.17
C PRO A 361 -12.73 15.52 13.82
N GLY A 362 -12.11 15.49 12.64
CA GLY A 362 -11.51 14.28 12.11
C GLY A 362 -11.35 14.29 10.60
N GLN A 363 -10.76 13.22 10.09
CA GLN A 363 -10.50 13.02 8.67
C GLN A 363 -11.60 12.16 8.06
N TYR A 364 -12.16 12.62 6.94
CA TYR A 364 -13.25 11.94 6.26
C TYR A 364 -12.85 11.60 4.83
N ALA A 365 -13.01 10.35 4.44
CA ALA A 365 -12.74 9.87 3.09
C ALA A 365 -14.05 9.67 2.30
N LEU A 366 -13.95 9.81 0.99
CA LEU A 366 -15.07 9.70 0.05
C LEU A 366 -14.86 8.56 -0.95
N LYS A 367 -15.96 7.88 -1.25
CA LYS A 367 -16.13 7.11 -2.49
C LYS A 367 -17.31 7.71 -3.25
N ILE A 368 -17.25 7.62 -4.57
CA ILE A 368 -18.32 8.11 -5.45
C ILE A 368 -18.81 6.98 -6.34
N GLY A 369 -20.03 7.10 -6.82
CA GLY A 369 -20.58 6.11 -7.73
C GLY A 369 -21.94 6.50 -8.26
N ALA A 370 -22.49 5.57 -9.04
CA ALA A 370 -23.83 5.67 -9.58
C ALA A 370 -24.50 4.31 -9.51
N GLN A 371 -25.83 4.29 -9.36
CA GLN A 371 -26.61 3.05 -9.44
C GLN A 371 -27.89 3.27 -10.21
N SER A 372 -28.42 2.18 -10.76
CA SER A 372 -29.78 2.08 -11.32
C SER A 372 -30.50 0.96 -10.55
N PRO A 373 -31.30 1.31 -9.53
CA PRO A 373 -31.93 0.32 -8.66
C PRO A 373 -32.84 -0.66 -9.41
N ARG A 374 -33.58 -0.21 -10.43
CA ARG A 374 -34.50 -1.06 -11.19
C ARG A 374 -33.75 -2.02 -12.11
N LEU A 375 -32.67 -1.57 -12.74
CA LEU A 375 -31.86 -2.41 -13.65
C LEU A 375 -30.81 -3.24 -12.89
N LYS A 376 -30.62 -2.98 -11.59
CA LYS A 376 -29.56 -3.58 -10.74
C LYS A 376 -28.17 -3.34 -11.30
N GLU A 377 -27.98 -2.22 -11.98
CA GLU A 377 -26.70 -1.77 -12.49
C GLU A 377 -26.06 -0.81 -11.48
N TRP A 378 -24.74 -0.83 -11.38
CA TRP A 378 -24.01 0.03 -10.45
C TRP A 378 -22.59 0.30 -10.95
N MET A 379 -22.00 1.36 -10.43
CA MET A 379 -20.56 1.60 -10.46
C MET A 379 -20.12 2.29 -9.17
N ILE A 380 -18.91 1.98 -8.72
CA ILE A 380 -18.29 2.66 -7.57
C ILE A 380 -16.80 2.83 -7.80
N SER A 381 -16.26 3.94 -7.33
CA SER A 381 -14.83 4.19 -7.30
C SER A 381 -14.16 3.40 -6.16
N ASP A 382 -12.84 3.28 -6.22
CA ASP A 382 -12.05 3.16 -5.00
C ASP A 382 -12.06 4.51 -4.24
N PHE A 383 -11.25 4.67 -3.18
CA PHE A 383 -11.26 5.93 -2.43
C PHE A 383 -10.67 7.07 -3.28
N ILE A 384 -11.43 8.14 -3.42
CA ILE A 384 -11.11 9.28 -4.30
C ILE A 384 -10.61 10.51 -3.54
N GLY A 385 -10.21 10.37 -2.27
CA GLY A 385 -9.75 11.48 -1.44
C GLY A 385 -10.68 11.80 -0.27
N GLY A 386 -10.43 12.92 0.41
CA GLY A 386 -11.10 13.27 1.65
C GLY A 386 -10.94 14.72 2.06
N PHE A 387 -11.63 15.11 3.13
CA PHE A 387 -11.58 16.45 3.72
C PHE A 387 -11.43 16.35 5.24
N GLU A 388 -10.92 17.41 5.85
CA GLU A 388 -10.70 17.50 7.29
C GLU A 388 -11.78 18.37 7.93
N VAL A 389 -12.48 17.84 8.93
CA VAL A 389 -13.35 18.64 9.78
C VAL A 389 -12.50 19.22 10.91
N SER A 390 -12.39 20.54 10.95
CA SER A 390 -11.55 21.25 11.92
C SER A 390 -12.03 21.06 13.37
N ALA A 391 -11.07 21.01 14.29
CA ALA A 391 -11.31 20.94 15.74
C ALA A 391 -11.67 22.29 16.38
N GLN A 392 -11.99 23.32 15.59
CA GLN A 392 -12.41 24.61 16.12
C GLN A 392 -13.91 24.55 16.49
N TRP A 393 -14.16 24.35 17.78
CA TRP A 393 -15.50 24.36 18.37
C TRP A 393 -15.91 25.81 18.65
N ASP A 394 -16.66 26.42 17.75
CA ASP A 394 -17.32 27.70 18.04
C ASP A 394 -18.41 27.54 19.12
N ALA A 395 -18.82 28.64 19.77
CA ALA A 395 -19.82 28.62 20.86
C ALA A 395 -21.15 27.92 20.50
N LEU A 396 -21.49 27.87 19.20
CA LEU A 396 -22.68 27.18 18.67
C LEU A 396 -22.64 25.65 18.80
N VAL A 397 -21.46 25.05 18.99
CA VAL A 397 -21.36 23.59 19.12
C VAL A 397 -21.82 23.11 20.52
N GLN A 398 -21.92 24.02 21.50
CA GLN A 398 -22.42 23.71 22.85
C GLN A 398 -23.93 23.45 22.93
N GLU A 399 -24.70 23.72 21.87
CA GLU A 399 -26.15 23.44 21.84
C GLU A 399 -26.51 21.98 21.56
N ARG A 400 -25.52 21.08 21.40
CA ARG A 400 -25.72 19.63 21.13
C ARG A 400 -26.16 18.79 22.34
N LYS A 401 -26.98 19.33 23.25
CA LYS A 401 -27.56 18.55 24.37
C LYS A 401 -28.78 17.75 23.92
N VAL A 402 -28.59 16.81 23.00
CA VAL A 402 -29.68 15.95 22.47
C VAL A 402 -29.79 14.61 23.21
N GLY A 403 -28.79 14.28 24.05
CA GLY A 403 -28.79 13.07 24.87
C GLY A 403 -29.08 13.39 26.35
N SER A 404 -29.81 12.50 27.01
CA SER A 404 -29.97 12.51 28.47
C SER A 404 -28.93 11.61 29.13
N ILE A 405 -28.18 12.11 30.12
CA ILE A 405 -27.37 11.26 30.99
C ILE A 405 -28.28 10.77 32.12
N ASN A 406 -28.71 9.52 32.05
CA ASN A 406 -29.48 8.90 33.14
C ASN A 406 -28.51 8.39 34.21
N ILE A 407 -28.30 9.16 35.27
CA ILE A 407 -27.47 8.77 36.42
C ILE A 407 -28.35 8.02 37.42
N THR A 408 -28.21 6.70 37.50
CA THR A 408 -28.81 5.92 38.59
C THR A 408 -27.91 5.95 39.81
N ASN A 409 -28.22 6.81 40.78
CA ASN A 409 -27.66 6.71 42.12
C ASN A 409 -28.24 5.47 42.83
N SER A 410 -27.39 4.78 43.61
CA SER A 410 -27.73 3.60 44.42
C SER A 410 -28.83 3.81 45.48
N ALA A 411 -29.43 5.00 45.54
CA ALA A 411 -30.54 5.37 46.43
C ALA A 411 -31.92 5.39 45.75
N GLY A 412 -32.07 4.89 44.52
CA GLY A 412 -33.40 4.62 43.94
C GLY A 412 -34.29 5.84 43.65
N LYS A 413 -33.71 7.04 43.52
CA LYS A 413 -34.43 8.21 43.01
C LYS A 413 -33.89 8.63 41.64
N ARG A 414 -34.71 8.41 40.60
CA ARG A 414 -34.50 9.02 39.28
C ARG A 414 -34.69 10.53 39.43
N THR A 415 -33.67 11.30 39.08
CA THR A 415 -33.82 12.73 38.76
C THR A 415 -33.75 12.83 37.23
N GLN A 416 -34.77 13.45 36.63
CA GLN A 416 -34.84 13.68 35.18
C GLN A 416 -33.92 14.81 34.75
#